data_AF-A0A937SCL4-F1
#
_entry.id   AF-A0A937SCL4-F1
#
_cell.length_a   1.000
_cell.length_b   1.000
_cell.length_c   1.000
_cell.angle_alpha   90.00
_cell.angle_beta   90.00
_cell.angle_gamma   90.00
#
_symmetry.space_group_name_H-M   'P 1'
#
loop_
_entity.id
_entity.type
_entity.pdbx_description
1 polymer ?
#
loop_
_entity_poly.entity_id
_entity_poly.type
_entity_poly.pdbx_seq_one_letter_code
_entity_poly.pdbx_strand_id
1 'polypeptide(L)'
;MSTINTKLLRWHGLPILLLAALILVTLTPEPALAADEKYTGGSGDGFSVLTSSDIHLYGNPAPTVTSVSPTKGTTADSDLVLTINGTNFVSGGGLAAEINYNGANAIAGSSVTWVSSNQITAHFNLSGVTTNLGSAWDVKVTNPDSQTGTGADLFTIYRPNPTVGSITPNSGVNTGAVNITNLAGTNFVTGQTSVKLQKAGQSDISGTAVTVVSPTQITCTFDLTGAATGTWNVVVTVTGAESAATLTNGFTVTAPGPTVTSVSPTKGTTADSDLVLTINGTNFVSGGGLAAEINYNGANAIAG
;
A
#
# COMPACT_ATOMS: atom_id res chain seq x y z
N MET A 1 -60.87 -20.65 -8.86
CA MET A 1 -59.90 -21.75 -8.77
C MET A 1 -59.76 -22.34 -10.16
N SER A 2 -58.66 -22.05 -10.86
CA SER A 2 -58.28 -22.77 -12.07
C SER A 2 -56.95 -23.46 -11.77
N THR A 3 -56.96 -24.78 -11.86
CA THR A 3 -55.86 -25.66 -11.51
C THR A 3 -54.86 -25.64 -12.67
N ILE A 4 -53.62 -25.18 -12.42
CA ILE A 4 -52.52 -25.29 -13.38
C ILE A 4 -52.09 -26.77 -13.40
N ASN A 5 -52.41 -27.47 -14.47
CA ASN A 5 -51.88 -28.82 -14.71
C ASN A 5 -50.43 -28.71 -15.19
N THR A 6 -49.48 -28.88 -14.29
CA THR A 6 -48.07 -29.10 -14.63
C THR A 6 -47.94 -30.48 -15.27
N LYS A 7 -47.83 -30.53 -16.59
CA LYS A 7 -47.47 -31.76 -17.31
C LYS A 7 -45.98 -32.05 -17.06
N LEU A 8 -45.69 -32.92 -16.10
CA LEU A 8 -44.37 -33.54 -15.99
C LEU A 8 -44.15 -34.43 -17.22
N LEU A 9 -43.18 -34.10 -18.08
CA LEU A 9 -42.64 -35.07 -19.02
C LEU A 9 -41.87 -36.12 -18.21
N ARG A 10 -42.44 -37.33 -18.08
CA ARG A 10 -41.70 -38.50 -17.60
C ARG A 10 -40.91 -39.12 -18.75
N TRP A 11 -39.60 -39.19 -18.59
CA TRP A 11 -38.70 -39.86 -19.52
C TRP A 11 -38.55 -41.33 -19.12
N HIS A 12 -38.87 -42.26 -20.01
CA HIS A 12 -38.69 -43.71 -19.81
C HIS A 12 -37.53 -44.20 -20.70
N GLY A 13 -36.47 -44.72 -20.07
CA GLY A 13 -35.67 -45.82 -20.62
C GLY A 13 -34.33 -45.50 -21.34
N LEU A 14 -33.24 -45.84 -20.64
CA LEU A 14 -31.89 -46.26 -21.10
C LEU A 14 -30.83 -45.19 -21.45
N PRO A 15 -29.53 -45.44 -21.12
CA PRO A 15 -28.49 -44.43 -21.06
C PRO A 15 -27.88 -44.19 -22.45
N ILE A 16 -27.76 -42.93 -22.88
CA ILE A 16 -27.09 -42.57 -24.13
C ILE A 16 -25.79 -41.85 -23.79
N LEU A 17 -24.69 -42.44 -24.25
CA LEU A 17 -23.33 -41.93 -24.22
C LEU A 17 -23.26 -40.59 -24.97
N LEU A 18 -22.79 -39.55 -24.30
CA LEU A 18 -22.79 -38.18 -24.79
C LEU A 18 -21.66 -37.95 -25.80
N LEU A 19 -21.97 -37.99 -27.09
CA LEU A 19 -21.21 -37.27 -28.12
C LEU A 19 -22.20 -36.38 -28.88
N ALA A 20 -22.04 -35.06 -28.69
CA ALA A 20 -22.62 -33.96 -29.46
C ALA A 20 -23.91 -34.30 -30.24
N ALA A 21 -25.06 -34.26 -29.57
CA ALA A 21 -26.36 -34.41 -30.24
C ALA A 21 -27.08 -33.06 -30.30
N LEU A 22 -27.24 -32.56 -31.53
CA LEU A 22 -28.27 -31.60 -31.89
C LEU A 22 -29.63 -32.20 -31.49
N ILE A 23 -30.32 -31.62 -30.52
CA ILE A 23 -31.68 -32.03 -30.16
C ILE A 23 -32.63 -31.32 -31.13
N LEU A 24 -33.22 -32.08 -32.07
CA LEU A 24 -34.28 -31.58 -32.93
C LEU A 24 -35.62 -31.74 -32.19
N VAL A 25 -36.16 -30.66 -31.64
CA VAL A 25 -37.53 -30.64 -31.08
C VAL A 25 -38.48 -30.17 -32.18
N THR A 26 -39.27 -31.09 -32.73
CA THR A 26 -40.39 -30.75 -33.62
C THR A 26 -41.61 -30.39 -32.77
N LEU A 27 -41.92 -29.10 -32.67
CA LEU A 27 -43.17 -28.61 -32.11
C LEU A 27 -44.21 -28.49 -33.25
N THR A 28 -45.26 -29.29 -33.19
CA THR A 28 -46.45 -29.11 -34.03
C THR A 28 -47.33 -28.04 -33.38
N PRO A 29 -47.51 -26.86 -33.98
CA PRO A 29 -48.41 -25.86 -33.41
C PRO A 29 -49.86 -26.36 -33.46
N GLU A 30 -50.53 -26.35 -32.31
CA GLU A 30 -51.97 -26.49 -32.25
C GLU A 30 -52.60 -25.18 -32.75
N PRO A 31 -53.55 -25.20 -33.70
CA PRO A 31 -54.14 -23.97 -34.20
C PRO A 31 -55.06 -23.40 -33.12
N ALA A 32 -54.73 -22.17 -32.70
CA ALA A 32 -55.44 -21.31 -31.76
C ALA A 32 -55.03 -21.45 -30.29
N LEU A 33 -54.14 -20.55 -29.86
CA LEU A 33 -54.38 -19.59 -28.77
C LEU A 33 -53.32 -18.47 -28.89
N ALA A 34 -53.77 -17.23 -29.02
CA ALA A 34 -52.91 -16.05 -29.01
C ALA A 34 -52.45 -15.76 -27.57
N ALA A 35 -51.31 -16.32 -27.20
CA ALA A 35 -50.53 -15.88 -26.05
C ALA A 35 -49.06 -16.20 -26.31
N ASP A 36 -48.16 -15.25 -26.04
CA ASP A 36 -46.73 -15.48 -26.08
C ASP A 36 -46.36 -16.62 -25.12
N GLU A 37 -45.94 -17.77 -25.65
CA GLU A 37 -45.36 -18.84 -24.85
C GLU A 37 -43.92 -18.46 -24.47
N LYS A 38 -43.74 -17.99 -23.24
CA LYS A 38 -42.42 -17.71 -22.69
C LYS A 38 -41.75 -19.01 -22.26
N TYR A 39 -40.81 -19.52 -23.06
CA TYR A 39 -39.87 -20.56 -22.63
C TYR A 39 -38.66 -19.91 -21.94
N THR A 40 -38.49 -20.14 -20.64
CA THR A 40 -37.24 -19.82 -19.95
C THR A 40 -36.41 -21.10 -19.82
N GLY A 41 -35.28 -21.15 -20.51
CA GLY A 41 -34.25 -22.16 -20.29
C GLY A 41 -33.66 -22.04 -18.87
N GLY A 42 -33.09 -23.14 -18.36
CA GLY A 42 -32.38 -23.13 -17.08
C GLY A 42 -31.20 -22.16 -17.10
N SER A 43 -30.79 -21.67 -15.92
CA SER A 43 -29.63 -20.81 -15.78
C SER A 43 -28.38 -21.46 -16.39
N GLY A 44 -27.83 -20.87 -17.48
CA GLY A 44 -26.47 -21.12 -17.94
C GLY A 44 -26.25 -21.85 -19.28
N ASP A 45 -27.27 -22.14 -20.10
CA ASP A 45 -27.09 -22.98 -21.30
C ASP A 45 -27.31 -22.31 -22.67
N GLY A 46 -27.69 -21.03 -22.74
CA GLY A 46 -27.66 -20.27 -24.00
C GLY A 46 -28.39 -20.94 -25.18
N PHE A 47 -29.55 -21.56 -24.95
CA PHE A 47 -30.35 -22.11 -26.05
C PHE A 47 -31.12 -21.02 -26.83
N SER A 48 -31.20 -21.21 -28.15
CA SER A 48 -32.06 -20.45 -29.06
C SER A 48 -33.38 -21.19 -29.26
N VAL A 49 -34.50 -20.46 -29.17
CA VAL A 49 -35.84 -20.96 -29.51
C VAL A 49 -36.22 -20.42 -30.88
N LEU A 50 -36.51 -21.32 -31.83
CA LEU A 50 -37.07 -20.98 -33.13
C LEU A 50 -38.59 -20.81 -32.98
N THR A 51 -39.07 -19.57 -33.02
CA THR A 51 -40.46 -19.26 -33.38
C THR A 51 -40.46 -18.42 -34.65
N SER A 52 -41.46 -18.63 -35.50
CA SER A 52 -41.53 -18.12 -36.87
C SER A 52 -41.23 -16.62 -37.00
N SER A 53 -40.36 -16.33 -37.98
CA SER A 53 -40.10 -15.04 -38.67
C SER A 53 -39.41 -13.87 -37.96
N ASP A 54 -39.24 -13.84 -36.64
CA ASP A 54 -38.42 -12.79 -36.00
C ASP A 54 -37.43 -13.39 -34.99
N ILE A 55 -36.13 -13.34 -35.30
CA ILE A 55 -35.08 -13.72 -34.35
C ILE A 55 -34.93 -12.57 -33.34
N HIS A 56 -35.63 -12.66 -32.21
CA HIS A 56 -35.22 -11.93 -31.02
C HIS A 56 -34.12 -12.74 -30.31
N LEU A 57 -32.86 -12.49 -30.70
CA LEU A 57 -31.70 -12.91 -29.90
C LEU A 57 -31.74 -12.12 -28.58
N TYR A 58 -32.43 -12.65 -27.56
CA TYR A 58 -32.20 -12.18 -26.20
C TYR A 58 -30.83 -12.70 -25.77
N GLY A 59 -29.78 -12.01 -26.18
CA GLY A 59 -28.45 -12.20 -25.61
C GLY A 59 -28.56 -12.10 -24.09
N ASN A 60 -27.80 -12.93 -23.37
CA ASN A 60 -27.68 -12.80 -21.92
C ASN A 60 -27.31 -11.33 -21.60
N PRO A 61 -27.90 -10.67 -20.59
CA PRO A 61 -27.49 -9.31 -20.26
C PRO A 61 -25.98 -9.24 -19.96
N ALA A 62 -25.35 -8.14 -20.37
CA ALA A 62 -23.94 -7.88 -20.06
C ALA A 62 -23.70 -7.95 -18.54
N PRO A 63 -22.51 -8.43 -18.11
CA PRO A 63 -22.17 -8.44 -16.70
C PRO A 63 -22.08 -7.01 -16.15
N THR A 64 -22.31 -6.84 -14.86
CA THR A 64 -21.98 -5.60 -14.14
C THR A 64 -21.04 -5.93 -12.99
N VAL A 65 -20.19 -4.98 -12.61
CA VAL A 65 -19.30 -5.10 -11.44
C VAL A 65 -19.64 -3.97 -10.49
N THR A 66 -20.01 -4.30 -9.24
CA THR A 66 -20.49 -3.31 -8.27
C THR A 66 -19.54 -3.11 -7.11
N SER A 67 -18.76 -4.12 -6.74
CA SER A 67 -17.80 -4.03 -5.63
C SER A 67 -16.74 -5.11 -5.71
N VAL A 68 -15.62 -4.86 -5.03
CA VAL A 68 -14.55 -5.85 -4.84
C VAL A 68 -14.12 -5.91 -3.38
N SER A 69 -13.58 -7.06 -2.97
CA SER A 69 -12.97 -7.26 -1.66
C SER A 69 -11.72 -8.12 -1.78
N PRO A 70 -10.55 -7.67 -1.29
CA PRO A 70 -10.30 -6.36 -0.70
C PRO A 70 -10.40 -5.20 -1.73
N THR A 71 -10.49 -3.95 -1.28
CA THR A 71 -10.48 -2.76 -2.16
C THR A 71 -9.07 -2.20 -2.39
N LYS A 72 -8.06 -2.82 -1.78
CA LYS A 72 -6.66 -2.39 -1.86
C LYS A 72 -5.74 -3.60 -1.97
N GLY A 73 -4.61 -3.40 -2.62
CA GLY A 73 -3.51 -4.36 -2.69
C GLY A 73 -2.16 -3.65 -2.78
N THR A 74 -1.09 -4.42 -2.69
CA THR A 74 0.27 -3.89 -2.74
C THR A 74 1.09 -4.52 -3.85
N THR A 75 2.15 -3.83 -4.29
CA THR A 75 3.13 -4.40 -5.23
C THR A 75 3.93 -5.58 -4.64
N ALA A 76 3.72 -5.97 -3.38
CA ALA A 76 4.27 -7.21 -2.83
C ALA A 76 3.33 -8.42 -3.03
N ASP A 77 2.08 -8.19 -3.44
CA ASP A 77 1.11 -9.26 -3.63
C ASP A 77 1.39 -9.97 -4.95
N SER A 78 2.08 -11.11 -4.87
CA SER A 78 2.32 -11.98 -6.03
C SER A 78 1.09 -12.81 -6.41
N ASP A 79 0.13 -12.95 -5.50
CA ASP A 79 -1.11 -13.69 -5.68
C ASP A 79 -2.24 -13.10 -4.81
N LEU A 80 -2.69 -11.89 -5.16
CA LEU A 80 -3.85 -11.28 -4.53
C LEU A 80 -5.13 -11.99 -4.98
N VAL A 81 -5.94 -12.45 -4.02
CA VAL A 81 -7.27 -12.98 -4.31
C VAL A 81 -8.32 -11.89 -4.12
N LEU A 82 -9.03 -11.57 -5.20
CA LEU A 82 -10.11 -10.60 -5.24
C LEU A 82 -11.46 -11.29 -5.34
N THR A 83 -12.37 -11.02 -4.40
CA THR A 83 -13.79 -11.33 -4.55
C THR A 83 -14.44 -10.19 -5.31
N ILE A 84 -15.10 -10.49 -6.42
CA ILE A 84 -15.74 -9.50 -7.31
C ILE A 84 -17.25 -9.77 -7.30
N ASN A 85 -18.04 -8.79 -6.88
CA ASN A 85 -19.50 -8.89 -6.85
C ASN A 85 -20.14 -8.07 -7.97
N GLY A 86 -21.30 -8.51 -8.44
CA GLY A 86 -21.99 -7.89 -9.55
C GLY A 86 -23.26 -8.61 -9.97
N THR A 87 -23.57 -8.56 -11.26
CA THR A 87 -24.72 -9.28 -11.85
C THR A 87 -24.34 -9.92 -13.17
N ASN A 88 -25.11 -10.94 -13.56
CA ASN A 88 -25.05 -11.63 -14.86
C ASN A 88 -23.69 -12.28 -15.16
N PHE A 89 -22.94 -12.70 -14.14
CA PHE A 89 -21.71 -13.47 -14.36
C PHE A 89 -22.03 -14.89 -14.83
N VAL A 90 -21.34 -15.33 -15.86
CA VAL A 90 -21.59 -16.64 -16.48
C VAL A 90 -20.38 -17.55 -16.31
N SER A 91 -20.62 -18.78 -15.89
CA SER A 91 -19.58 -19.82 -15.82
C SER A 91 -19.21 -20.31 -17.21
N GLY A 92 -17.92 -20.55 -17.47
CA GLY A 92 -17.47 -21.19 -18.71
C GLY A 92 -16.09 -20.72 -19.14
N GLY A 93 -15.57 -21.35 -20.20
CA GLY A 93 -14.34 -20.90 -20.84
C GLY A 93 -14.50 -19.49 -21.39
N GLY A 94 -13.56 -18.59 -21.08
CA GLY A 94 -13.62 -17.18 -21.45
C GLY A 94 -14.09 -16.23 -20.35
N LEU A 95 -14.54 -16.75 -19.19
CA LEU A 95 -14.72 -15.92 -18.00
C LEU A 95 -13.36 -15.36 -17.57
N ALA A 96 -13.24 -14.03 -17.57
CA ALA A 96 -12.00 -13.33 -17.23
C ALA A 96 -12.28 -12.10 -16.36
N ALA A 97 -11.26 -11.67 -15.61
CA ALA A 97 -11.28 -10.47 -14.79
C ALA A 97 -9.97 -9.70 -15.01
N GLU A 98 -10.06 -8.37 -15.06
CA GLU A 98 -8.94 -7.47 -15.30
C GLU A 98 -9.02 -6.28 -14.34
N ILE A 99 -7.91 -5.94 -13.68
CA ILE A 99 -7.74 -4.64 -13.03
C ILE A 99 -7.11 -3.71 -14.06
N ASN A 100 -7.70 -2.55 -14.35
CA ASN A 100 -7.19 -1.64 -15.37
C ASN A 100 -7.23 -0.18 -14.90
N TYR A 101 -6.39 0.66 -15.49
CA TYR A 101 -6.34 2.09 -15.21
C TYR A 101 -6.74 2.87 -16.46
N ASN A 102 -7.94 3.44 -16.47
CA ASN A 102 -8.49 4.18 -17.61
C ASN A 102 -8.44 3.38 -18.94
N GLY A 103 -8.71 2.07 -18.91
CA GLY A 103 -8.65 1.20 -20.10
C GLY A 103 -7.24 0.88 -20.60
N ALA A 104 -6.20 1.28 -19.88
CA ALA A 104 -4.79 0.94 -20.14
C ALA A 104 -4.17 0.19 -18.95
N ASN A 105 -2.97 -0.37 -19.13
CA ASN A 105 -2.21 -1.07 -18.08
C ASN A 105 -2.99 -2.22 -17.41
N ALA A 106 -3.67 -3.04 -18.21
CA ALA A 106 -4.47 -4.14 -17.69
C ALA A 106 -3.61 -5.21 -16.99
N ILE A 107 -4.00 -5.53 -15.76
CA ILE A 107 -3.48 -6.65 -14.98
C ILE A 107 -4.52 -7.77 -15.11
N ALA A 108 -4.23 -8.76 -15.95
CA ALA A 108 -5.10 -9.89 -16.16
C ALA A 108 -5.11 -10.82 -14.94
N GLY A 109 -6.30 -11.29 -14.56
CA GLY A 109 -6.45 -12.33 -13.55
C GLY A 109 -5.91 -13.67 -14.06
N SER A 110 -5.07 -14.34 -13.26
CA SER A 110 -4.42 -15.60 -13.63
C SER A 110 -5.33 -16.82 -13.46
N SER A 111 -6.29 -16.75 -12.53
CA SER A 111 -7.31 -17.77 -12.28
C SER A 111 -8.60 -17.07 -11.88
N VAL A 112 -9.67 -17.29 -12.65
CA VAL A 112 -10.99 -16.72 -12.39
C VAL A 112 -11.97 -17.85 -12.13
N THR A 113 -12.50 -17.91 -10.92
CA THR A 113 -13.43 -18.94 -10.48
C THR A 113 -14.83 -18.35 -10.37
N TRP A 114 -15.78 -18.95 -11.09
CA TRP A 114 -17.18 -18.62 -10.96
C TRP A 114 -17.73 -19.15 -9.63
N VAL A 115 -18.44 -18.32 -8.87
CA VAL A 115 -19.10 -18.72 -7.61
C VAL A 115 -20.62 -18.72 -7.79
N SER A 116 -21.16 -17.65 -8.37
CA SER A 116 -22.59 -17.51 -8.71
C SER A 116 -22.77 -16.46 -9.80
N SER A 117 -24.01 -16.24 -10.27
CA SER A 117 -24.35 -15.14 -11.19
C SER A 117 -24.03 -13.75 -10.66
N ASN A 118 -23.71 -13.62 -9.37
CA ASN A 118 -23.46 -12.36 -8.70
C ASN A 118 -22.06 -12.28 -8.08
N GLN A 119 -21.25 -13.33 -8.19
CA GLN A 119 -19.93 -13.37 -7.58
C GLN A 119 -18.95 -14.25 -8.34
N ILE A 120 -17.72 -13.75 -8.49
CA ILE A 120 -16.55 -14.52 -8.93
C ILE A 120 -15.38 -14.24 -7.96
N THR A 121 -14.39 -15.12 -7.95
CA THR A 121 -13.08 -14.84 -7.36
C THR A 121 -12.01 -14.83 -8.44
N ALA A 122 -11.03 -13.95 -8.33
CA ALA A 122 -9.94 -13.82 -9.29
C ALA A 122 -8.59 -13.59 -8.61
N HIS A 123 -7.55 -14.23 -9.13
CA HIS A 123 -6.17 -14.10 -8.65
C HIS A 123 -5.39 -13.09 -9.49
N PHE A 124 -4.66 -12.18 -8.86
CA PHE A 124 -3.88 -11.13 -9.53
C PHE A 124 -2.45 -11.07 -8.99
N ASN A 125 -1.47 -10.93 -9.88
CA ASN A 125 -0.10 -10.63 -9.51
C ASN A 125 0.18 -9.13 -9.70
N LEU A 126 0.45 -8.42 -8.60
CA LEU A 126 0.69 -6.98 -8.57
C LEU A 126 2.18 -6.60 -8.58
N SER A 127 3.10 -7.58 -8.60
CA SER A 127 4.54 -7.33 -8.41
C SER A 127 5.22 -6.52 -9.50
N GLY A 128 4.62 -6.43 -10.69
CA GLY A 128 5.12 -5.66 -11.83
C GLY A 128 4.65 -4.21 -11.88
N VAL A 129 3.75 -3.79 -10.99
CA VAL A 129 3.12 -2.46 -11.06
C VAL A 129 4.07 -1.39 -10.54
N THR A 130 4.37 -0.39 -11.38
CA THR A 130 5.34 0.67 -11.05
C THR A 130 4.80 2.09 -11.20
N THR A 131 3.64 2.25 -11.85
CA THR A 131 2.99 3.53 -12.15
C THR A 131 1.57 3.55 -11.60
N ASN A 132 0.96 4.75 -11.49
CA ASN A 132 -0.40 4.97 -10.99
C ASN A 132 -0.67 4.37 -9.60
N LEU A 133 0.37 4.28 -8.78
CA LEU A 133 0.30 3.82 -7.39
C LEU A 133 -0.40 4.88 -6.54
N GLY A 134 -1.36 4.44 -5.72
CA GLY A 134 -2.23 5.31 -4.93
C GLY A 134 -3.39 5.96 -5.70
N SER A 135 -3.50 5.72 -7.01
CA SER A 135 -4.67 6.11 -7.81
C SER A 135 -5.75 5.03 -7.77
N ALA A 136 -7.00 5.39 -8.05
CA ALA A 136 -8.09 4.44 -8.20
C ALA A 136 -8.02 3.69 -9.55
N TRP A 137 -8.38 2.40 -9.54
CA TRP A 137 -8.35 1.47 -10.67
C TRP A 137 -9.73 0.85 -10.86
N ASP A 138 -10.06 0.59 -12.12
CA ASP A 138 -11.29 -0.05 -12.52
C ASP A 138 -11.14 -1.59 -12.49
N VAL A 139 -12.24 -2.29 -12.27
CA VAL A 139 -12.30 -3.75 -12.36
C VAL A 139 -13.29 -4.15 -13.44
N LYS A 140 -12.80 -4.88 -14.43
CA LYS A 140 -13.58 -5.35 -15.58
C LYS A 140 -13.75 -6.86 -15.51
N VAL A 141 -14.96 -7.33 -15.83
CA VAL A 141 -15.28 -8.74 -16.01
C VAL A 141 -15.72 -8.96 -17.45
N THR A 142 -15.21 -10.03 -18.05
CA THR A 142 -15.60 -10.52 -19.39
C THR A 142 -16.24 -11.89 -19.22
N ASN A 143 -17.46 -12.04 -19.74
CA ASN A 143 -18.13 -13.33 -19.78
C ASN A 143 -17.68 -14.16 -20.99
N PRO A 144 -17.93 -15.49 -20.99
CA PRO A 144 -17.68 -16.38 -22.14
C PRO A 144 -18.28 -15.91 -23.48
N ASP A 145 -19.41 -15.19 -23.44
CA ASP A 145 -20.08 -14.61 -24.61
C ASP A 145 -19.43 -13.30 -25.10
N SER A 146 -18.26 -12.95 -24.57
CA SER A 146 -17.48 -11.74 -24.85
C SER A 146 -18.13 -10.43 -24.41
N GLN A 147 -19.26 -10.48 -23.69
CA GLN A 147 -19.82 -9.28 -23.08
C GLN A 147 -19.00 -8.88 -21.86
N THR A 148 -18.92 -7.57 -21.61
CA THR A 148 -18.08 -7.02 -20.55
C THR A 148 -18.83 -6.06 -19.65
N GLY A 149 -18.38 -5.97 -18.41
CA GLY A 149 -18.87 -5.04 -17.40
C GLY A 149 -17.70 -4.47 -16.62
N THR A 150 -17.71 -3.17 -16.38
CA THR A 150 -16.65 -2.48 -15.63
C THR A 150 -17.24 -1.77 -14.43
N GLY A 151 -16.65 -1.99 -13.27
CA GLY A 151 -16.87 -1.21 -12.07
C GLY A 151 -15.74 -0.20 -11.93
N ALA A 152 -16.10 1.08 -11.92
CA ALA A 152 -15.13 2.17 -11.89
C ALA A 152 -14.58 2.41 -10.48
N ASP A 153 -13.30 2.78 -10.38
CA ASP A 153 -12.64 3.21 -9.15
C ASP A 153 -12.79 2.25 -7.95
N LEU A 154 -12.90 0.94 -8.21
CA LEU A 154 -13.18 -0.06 -7.19
C LEU A 154 -11.94 -0.53 -6.41
N PHE A 155 -10.74 -0.30 -6.95
CA PHE A 155 -9.51 -0.85 -6.39
C PHE A 155 -8.37 0.18 -6.34
N THR A 156 -7.41 0.02 -5.44
CA THR A 156 -6.21 0.87 -5.37
C THR A 156 -4.97 0.04 -5.08
N ILE A 157 -3.89 0.29 -5.83
CA ILE A 157 -2.61 -0.41 -5.67
C ILE A 157 -1.59 0.53 -5.02
N TYR A 158 -0.96 0.08 -3.94
CA TYR A 158 0.10 0.81 -3.25
C TYR A 158 1.43 0.06 -3.27
N ARG A 159 2.52 0.74 -2.90
CA ARG A 159 3.71 0.03 -2.40
C ARG A 159 3.47 -0.43 -0.97
N PRO A 160 4.15 -1.49 -0.51
CA PRO A 160 4.20 -1.80 0.91
C PRO A 160 4.67 -0.58 1.70
N ASN A 161 4.01 -0.32 2.84
CA ASN A 161 4.41 0.79 3.71
C ASN A 161 5.84 0.56 4.23
N PRO A 162 6.69 1.60 4.27
CA PRO A 162 8.01 1.50 4.88
C PRO A 162 7.91 1.18 6.37
N THR A 163 9.01 0.72 6.94
CA THR A 163 9.24 0.75 8.39
C THR A 163 10.58 1.40 8.69
N VAL A 164 10.79 1.87 9.92
CA VAL A 164 12.07 2.38 10.40
C VAL A 164 12.35 1.76 11.76
N GLY A 165 13.47 1.08 11.90
CA GLY A 165 13.87 0.38 13.12
C GLY A 165 14.98 1.08 13.90
N SER A 166 15.97 1.67 13.22
CA SER A 166 17.09 2.36 13.87
C SER A 166 17.79 3.33 12.94
N ILE A 167 18.56 4.25 13.53
CA ILE A 167 19.37 5.24 12.83
C ILE A 167 20.77 5.33 13.48
N THR A 168 21.82 5.32 12.67
CA THR A 168 23.22 5.39 13.13
C THR A 168 23.98 6.44 12.31
N PRO A 169 24.66 7.41 12.98
CA PRO A 169 24.51 7.75 14.39
C PRO A 169 23.08 8.22 14.72
N ASN A 170 22.64 8.05 15.96
CA ASN A 170 21.35 8.53 16.45
C ASN A 170 21.43 9.91 17.13
N SER A 171 22.54 10.62 16.95
CA SER A 171 22.72 11.97 17.48
C SER A 171 23.67 12.81 16.63
N GLY A 172 23.55 14.13 16.74
CA GLY A 172 24.47 15.07 16.12
C GLY A 172 24.43 16.45 16.78
N VAL A 173 25.54 17.18 16.67
CA VAL A 173 25.67 18.54 17.21
C VAL A 173 25.03 19.54 16.26
N ASN A 174 24.30 20.53 16.79
CA ASN A 174 23.54 21.51 16.02
C ASN A 174 24.37 22.62 15.34
N THR A 175 25.63 22.32 15.02
CA THR A 175 26.59 23.26 14.42
C THR A 175 27.00 22.87 13.01
N GLY A 176 26.44 21.78 12.47
CA GLY A 176 26.79 21.33 11.12
C GLY A 176 26.07 20.05 10.69
N ALA A 177 26.61 19.44 9.64
CA ALA A 177 26.04 18.24 9.06
C ALA A 177 26.40 16.96 9.85
N VAL A 178 25.46 16.03 9.90
CA VAL A 178 25.66 14.65 10.37
C VAL A 178 25.40 13.68 9.22
N ASN A 179 26.34 12.77 9.00
CA ASN A 179 26.20 11.71 8.00
C ASN A 179 25.65 10.45 8.65
N ILE A 180 24.45 10.05 8.22
CA ILE A 180 23.79 8.81 8.63
C ILE A 180 24.35 7.67 7.80
N THR A 181 25.03 6.75 8.47
CA THR A 181 25.66 5.58 7.84
C THR A 181 24.74 4.38 7.78
N ASN A 182 23.71 4.33 8.64
CA ASN A 182 22.71 3.27 8.59
C ASN A 182 21.37 3.75 9.16
N LEU A 183 20.39 3.98 8.29
CA LEU A 183 18.98 4.08 8.64
C LEU A 183 18.30 2.76 8.24
N ALA A 184 18.03 1.91 9.22
CA ALA A 184 17.52 0.56 9.01
C ALA A 184 15.98 0.53 9.00
N GLY A 185 15.41 -0.32 8.16
CA GLY A 185 13.96 -0.48 8.04
C GLY A 185 13.57 -1.49 6.98
N THR A 186 12.42 -1.29 6.33
CA THR A 186 11.94 -2.15 5.25
C THR A 186 11.23 -1.33 4.17
N ASN A 187 11.07 -1.94 3.00
CA ASN A 187 10.31 -1.43 1.86
C ASN A 187 10.81 -0.09 1.31
N PHE A 188 12.11 0.19 1.46
CA PHE A 188 12.73 1.35 0.83
C PHE A 188 12.89 1.13 -0.67
N VAL A 189 12.67 2.19 -1.45
CA VAL A 189 12.71 2.15 -2.91
C VAL A 189 13.62 3.25 -3.44
N THR A 190 14.64 2.85 -4.20
CA THR A 190 15.62 3.76 -4.81
C THR A 190 14.94 4.83 -5.67
N GLY A 191 15.32 6.09 -5.47
CA GLY A 191 14.76 7.24 -6.19
C GLY A 191 13.34 7.62 -5.79
N GLN A 192 12.69 6.86 -4.90
CA GLN A 192 11.31 7.11 -4.45
C GLN A 192 11.20 7.29 -2.93
N THR A 193 12.32 7.24 -2.20
CA THR A 193 12.35 7.34 -0.74
C THR A 193 12.92 8.68 -0.31
N SER A 194 12.26 9.35 0.64
CA SER A 194 12.74 10.55 1.30
C SER A 194 12.77 10.35 2.82
N VAL A 195 13.68 11.07 3.49
CA VAL A 195 13.87 11.01 4.94
C VAL A 195 13.86 12.42 5.49
N LYS A 196 13.26 12.63 6.66
CA LYS A 196 13.33 13.90 7.39
C LYS A 196 13.39 13.68 8.90
N LEU A 197 13.92 14.67 9.63
CA LEU A 197 13.73 14.78 11.06
C LEU A 197 12.57 15.73 11.35
N GLN A 198 11.69 15.35 12.26
CA GLN A 198 10.52 16.14 12.64
C GLN A 198 10.43 16.32 14.16
N LYS A 199 10.15 17.54 14.59
CA LYS A 199 9.90 17.89 15.99
C LYS A 199 8.74 18.87 16.08
N ALA A 200 7.82 18.64 17.03
CA ALA A 200 6.66 19.50 17.19
C ALA A 200 7.07 20.96 17.46
N GLY A 201 6.44 21.89 16.74
CA GLY A 201 6.74 23.33 16.84
C GLY A 201 8.06 23.76 16.20
N GLN A 202 8.71 22.89 15.42
CA GLN A 202 9.93 23.20 14.66
C GLN A 202 9.71 22.90 13.17
N SER A 203 10.47 23.56 12.30
CA SER A 203 10.53 23.21 10.89
C SER A 203 11.18 21.82 10.71
N ASP A 204 10.68 21.05 9.76
CA ASP A 204 11.26 19.75 9.41
C ASP A 204 12.68 19.94 8.85
N ILE A 205 13.59 19.02 9.21
CA ILE A 205 14.95 18.96 8.65
C ILE A 205 14.97 17.86 7.61
N SER A 206 14.95 18.25 6.33
CA SER A 206 15.01 17.30 5.22
C SER A 206 16.38 16.63 5.13
N GLY A 207 16.38 15.31 4.95
CA GLY A 207 17.58 14.56 4.61
C GLY A 207 18.03 14.88 3.19
N THR A 208 19.33 15.06 3.01
CA THR A 208 20.01 15.25 1.73
C THR A 208 20.88 14.04 1.42
N ALA A 209 21.36 13.92 0.17
CA ALA A 209 22.16 12.79 -0.29
C ALA A 209 21.53 11.41 0.05
N VAL A 210 20.18 11.34 0.03
CA VAL A 210 19.43 10.13 0.39
C VAL A 210 19.73 9.03 -0.63
N THR A 211 20.41 7.98 -0.17
CA THR A 211 20.75 6.81 -0.96
C THR A 211 20.14 5.57 -0.33
N VAL A 212 19.29 4.88 -1.07
CA VAL A 212 18.78 3.55 -0.68
C VAL A 212 19.83 2.52 -1.09
N VAL A 213 20.60 2.02 -0.13
CA VAL A 213 21.65 1.01 -0.35
C VAL A 213 21.02 -0.36 -0.62
N SER A 214 19.93 -0.65 0.09
CA SER A 214 19.09 -1.83 -0.11
C SER A 214 17.66 -1.50 0.33
N PRO A 215 16.66 -2.36 0.05
CA PRO A 215 15.29 -2.18 0.56
C PRO A 215 15.17 -2.07 2.09
N THR A 216 16.26 -2.32 2.83
CA THR A 216 16.31 -2.27 4.30
C THR A 216 17.33 -1.29 4.86
N GLN A 217 18.04 -0.53 4.01
CA GLN A 217 19.09 0.39 4.45
C GLN A 217 19.13 1.68 3.61
N ILE A 218 19.11 2.81 4.31
CA ILE A 218 19.33 4.14 3.74
C ILE A 218 20.58 4.77 4.36
N THR A 219 21.32 5.54 3.55
CA THR A 219 22.28 6.55 4.01
C THR A 219 21.78 7.95 3.62
N CYS A 220 22.02 8.95 4.45
CA CYS A 220 21.66 10.34 4.16
C CYS A 220 22.46 11.31 5.02
N THR A 221 22.31 12.61 4.75
CA THR A 221 22.93 13.67 5.54
C THR A 221 21.85 14.64 6.05
N PHE A 222 21.90 14.97 7.33
CA PHE A 222 21.09 16.06 7.89
C PHE A 222 21.99 17.25 8.21
N ASP A 223 21.60 18.45 7.78
CA ASP A 223 22.20 19.68 8.27
C ASP A 223 21.49 20.09 9.57
N LEU A 224 22.22 20.05 10.69
CA LEU A 224 21.69 20.37 12.01
C LEU A 224 21.99 21.82 12.42
N THR A 225 22.57 22.64 11.53
CA THR A 225 22.97 24.01 11.86
C THR A 225 21.78 24.82 12.36
N GLY A 226 21.83 25.24 13.62
CA GLY A 226 20.76 26.03 14.25
C GLY A 226 19.51 25.22 14.63
N ALA A 227 19.53 23.89 14.46
CA ALA A 227 18.43 23.03 14.89
C ALA A 227 18.23 23.09 16.41
N ALA A 228 16.97 23.05 16.85
CA ALA A 228 16.63 22.99 18.26
C ALA A 228 17.14 21.67 18.89
N THR A 229 17.76 21.78 20.06
CA THR A 229 18.28 20.63 20.81
C THR A 229 17.16 19.73 21.34
N GLY A 230 17.48 18.47 21.64
CA GLY A 230 16.55 17.46 22.14
C GLY A 230 16.19 16.40 21.10
N THR A 231 15.14 15.64 21.36
CA THR A 231 14.74 14.51 20.51
C THR A 231 13.91 14.96 19.30
N TRP A 232 14.16 14.28 18.18
CA TRP A 232 13.47 14.42 16.90
C TRP A 232 12.99 13.05 16.45
N ASN A 233 11.83 13.00 15.80
CA ASN A 233 11.34 11.81 15.12
C ASN A 233 12.07 11.65 13.79
N VAL A 234 12.39 10.43 13.40
CA VAL A 234 12.88 10.13 12.04
C VAL A 234 11.68 9.66 11.22
N VAL A 235 11.38 10.35 10.14
CA VAL A 235 10.25 10.03 9.25
C VAL A 235 10.78 9.62 7.89
N VAL A 236 10.32 8.48 7.40
CA VAL A 236 10.63 7.96 6.05
C VAL A 236 9.35 7.86 5.24
N THR A 237 9.34 8.48 4.07
CA THR A 237 8.24 8.42 3.11
C THR A 237 8.71 7.72 1.85
N VAL A 238 7.87 6.84 1.30
CA VAL A 238 8.09 6.19 0.02
C VAL A 238 6.95 6.57 -0.93
N THR A 239 7.28 7.14 -2.09
CA THR A 239 6.28 7.53 -3.09
C THR A 239 5.44 6.32 -3.52
N GLY A 240 4.11 6.46 -3.44
CA GLY A 240 3.16 5.39 -3.77
C GLY A 240 2.89 4.40 -2.64
N ALA A 241 3.54 4.53 -1.47
CA ALA A 241 3.06 3.88 -0.25
C ALA A 241 1.87 4.64 0.33
N GLU A 242 1.00 3.94 1.06
CA GLU A 242 -0.19 4.56 1.66
C GLU A 242 0.16 5.42 2.88
N SER A 243 1.22 5.06 3.61
CA SER A 243 1.63 5.76 4.82
C SER A 243 3.15 5.87 4.95
N ALA A 244 3.59 6.93 5.62
CA ALA A 244 4.98 7.09 6.03
C ALA A 244 5.30 6.24 7.27
N ALA A 245 6.58 5.96 7.48
CA ALA A 245 7.09 5.35 8.70
C ALA A 245 7.70 6.40 9.63
N THR A 246 7.49 6.25 10.94
CA THR A 246 8.06 7.15 11.95
C THR A 246 8.77 6.34 13.03
N LEU A 247 10.06 6.64 13.24
CA LEU A 247 10.79 6.25 14.45
C LEU A 247 10.73 7.41 15.45
N THR A 248 9.84 7.28 16.43
CA THR A 248 9.61 8.30 17.45
C THR A 248 10.84 8.52 18.33
N ASN A 249 11.23 9.78 18.56
CA ASN A 249 12.43 10.15 19.32
C ASN A 249 13.72 9.44 18.85
N GLY A 250 13.79 9.05 17.58
CA GLY A 250 14.88 8.24 17.04
C GLY A 250 16.22 8.98 16.90
N PHE A 251 16.22 10.32 16.89
CA PHE A 251 17.42 11.12 16.70
C PHE A 251 17.54 12.25 17.74
N THR A 252 18.73 12.47 18.30
CA THR A 252 18.98 13.53 19.30
C THR A 252 19.89 14.62 18.76
N VAL A 253 19.41 15.86 18.77
CA VAL A 253 20.22 17.04 18.45
C VAL A 253 20.81 17.60 19.74
N THR A 254 22.13 17.76 19.81
CA THR A 254 22.83 18.27 20.99
C THR A 254 23.43 19.66 20.73
N ALA A 255 23.60 20.44 21.80
CA ALA A 255 24.40 21.66 21.74
C ALA A 255 25.91 21.30 21.64
N PRO A 256 26.76 22.19 21.11
CA PRO A 256 28.21 22.02 21.20
C PRO A 256 28.65 22.02 22.67
N GLY A 257 29.67 21.20 22.98
CA GLY A 257 30.25 21.18 24.31
C GLY A 257 30.94 22.50 24.69
N PRO A 258 31.15 22.75 26.00
CA PRO A 258 31.92 23.90 26.46
C PRO A 258 33.37 23.82 25.99
N THR A 259 33.97 24.98 25.69
CA THR A 259 35.41 25.09 25.46
C THR A 259 36.00 26.10 26.43
N VAL A 260 37.24 25.87 26.88
CA VAL A 260 38.00 26.80 27.70
C VAL A 260 39.13 27.38 26.86
N THR A 261 39.24 28.70 26.79
CA THR A 261 40.27 29.40 26.00
C THR A 261 41.33 30.05 26.88
N SER A 262 40.97 30.53 28.07
CA SER A 262 41.94 31.07 29.02
C SER A 262 41.44 31.02 30.45
N VAL A 263 42.39 31.11 31.38
CA VAL A 263 42.14 31.27 32.81
C VAL A 263 42.99 32.45 33.31
N SER A 264 42.42 33.30 34.18
CA SER A 264 43.13 34.42 34.79
C SER A 264 42.72 34.60 36.25
N PRO A 265 43.66 34.77 37.19
CA PRO A 265 45.10 34.68 36.99
C PRO A 265 45.55 33.26 36.61
N THR A 266 46.71 33.13 35.95
CA THR A 266 47.28 31.82 35.58
C THR A 266 48.08 31.16 36.70
N LYS A 267 48.12 31.80 37.88
CA LYS A 267 48.88 31.37 39.07
C LYS A 267 48.11 31.75 40.33
N GLY A 268 48.29 30.94 41.36
CA GLY A 268 47.92 31.24 42.74
C GLY A 268 49.00 30.73 43.69
N THR A 269 48.92 31.12 44.95
CA THR A 269 49.82 30.71 46.03
C THR A 269 49.05 30.05 47.16
N THR A 270 49.75 29.34 48.04
CA THR A 270 49.13 28.73 49.24
C THR A 270 48.64 29.76 50.27
N ALA A 271 48.93 31.05 50.07
CA ALA A 271 48.41 32.13 50.90
C ALA A 271 47.07 32.67 50.39
N ASP A 272 46.63 32.28 49.19
CA ASP A 272 45.38 32.74 48.62
C ASP A 272 44.21 31.98 49.26
N SER A 273 43.55 32.62 50.23
CA SER A 273 42.39 32.03 50.91
C SER A 273 41.12 32.02 50.07
N ASP A 274 41.08 32.83 49.00
CA ASP A 274 39.95 32.96 48.06
C ASP A 274 40.46 33.33 46.67
N LEU A 275 41.07 32.37 45.98
CA LEU A 275 41.58 32.58 44.61
C LEU A 275 40.42 32.61 43.62
N VAL A 276 40.06 33.81 43.16
CA VAL A 276 39.04 33.99 42.12
C VAL A 276 39.66 33.77 40.73
N LEU A 277 39.20 32.73 40.02
CA LEU A 277 39.57 32.47 38.64
C LEU A 277 38.49 32.98 37.68
N THR A 278 38.91 33.78 36.70
CA THR A 278 38.13 34.09 35.50
C THR A 278 38.46 33.05 34.44
N ILE A 279 37.48 32.20 34.10
CA ILE A 279 37.60 31.20 33.03
C ILE A 279 36.85 31.72 31.80
N ASN A 280 37.59 31.98 30.73
CA ASN A 280 37.03 32.38 29.44
C ASN A 280 36.90 31.17 28.51
N GLY A 281 35.90 31.21 27.64
CA GLY A 281 35.54 30.06 26.83
C GLY A 281 34.22 30.27 26.09
N THR A 282 33.69 29.20 25.51
CA THR A 282 32.40 29.21 24.80
C THR A 282 31.49 28.10 25.29
N ASN A 283 30.19 28.26 25.05
CA ASN A 283 29.13 27.28 25.39
C ASN A 283 29.07 26.91 26.88
N PHE A 284 29.60 27.74 27.78
CA PHE A 284 29.29 27.62 29.20
C PHE A 284 27.80 27.90 29.40
N VAL A 285 27.11 26.95 30.04
CA VAL A 285 25.70 27.07 30.38
C VAL A 285 25.59 27.50 31.83
N SER A 286 24.73 28.48 32.11
CA SER A 286 24.39 28.85 33.48
C SER A 286 23.47 27.79 34.10
N GLY A 287 23.70 27.42 35.36
CA GLY A 287 22.84 26.48 36.09
C GLY A 287 23.62 25.46 36.93
N GLY A 288 22.86 24.54 37.56
CA GLY A 288 23.45 23.46 38.36
C GLY A 288 24.28 22.52 37.48
N GLY A 289 25.54 22.32 37.86
CA GLY A 289 26.47 21.42 37.16
C GLY A 289 27.65 22.12 36.48
N LEU A 290 27.69 23.46 36.44
CA LEU A 290 28.93 24.17 36.14
C LEU A 290 29.87 24.00 37.34
N ALA A 291 30.94 23.22 37.16
CA ALA A 291 31.98 23.02 38.15
C ALA A 291 33.33 23.33 37.51
N ALA A 292 34.19 24.00 38.26
CA ALA A 292 35.59 24.19 37.90
C ALA A 292 36.43 23.39 38.87
N GLU A 293 37.41 22.65 38.35
CA GLU A 293 38.31 21.86 39.16
C GLU A 293 39.76 22.19 38.82
N ILE A 294 40.55 22.47 39.85
CA ILE A 294 42.01 22.54 39.73
C ILE A 294 42.54 21.14 40.04
N ASN A 295 43.16 20.52 39.03
CA ASN A 295 43.74 19.19 39.13
C ASN A 295 45.26 19.27 39.18
N TYR A 296 45.88 18.55 40.12
CA TYR A 296 47.33 18.38 40.18
C TYR A 296 47.66 16.90 39.96
N ASN A 297 48.36 16.58 38.87
CA ASN A 297 48.77 15.22 38.50
C ASN A 297 47.63 14.17 38.49
N GLY A 298 46.41 14.55 38.10
CA GLY A 298 45.27 13.65 38.01
C GLY A 298 44.56 13.35 39.33
N ALA A 299 44.94 14.04 40.41
CA ALA A 299 44.17 14.08 41.65
C ALA A 299 43.40 15.41 41.72
N ASN A 300 42.11 15.30 42.06
CA ASN A 300 41.21 16.40 42.38
C ASN A 300 41.82 17.22 43.53
N ALA A 301 42.45 18.35 43.20
CA ALA A 301 43.22 19.11 44.18
C ALA A 301 42.34 20.14 44.90
N ILE A 302 41.47 20.84 44.18
CA ILE A 302 40.54 21.85 44.73
C ILE A 302 39.29 21.92 43.85
N ALA A 303 38.11 21.71 44.44
CA ALA A 303 36.81 21.92 43.79
C ALA A 303 36.31 23.35 44.06
N GLY A 304 35.81 24.02 43.01
CA GLY A 304 35.16 25.34 43.08
C GLY A 304 33.71 25.30 42.62
#